data_AF-A0A7V5F0V8-F1
#
_entry.id   AF-A0A7V5F0V8-F1
#
_cell.length_a   1.000
_cell.length_b   1.000
_cell.length_c   1.000
_cell.angle_alpha   90.00
_cell.angle_beta   90.00
_cell.angle_gamma   90.00
#
_symmetry.space_group_name_H-M   'P 1'
#
loop_
_entity.id
_entity.type
_entity.pdbx_description
1 polymer ?
#
loop_
_entity_poly.entity_id
_entity_poly.type
_entity_poly.pdbx_seq_one_letter_code
_entity_poly.pdbx_strand_id
1 'polypeptide(L)'
;MFSWLSRLLFGLRSPDLPKERKAQNECINKNIQTWQAKWHDLYDIDSNLIADGEFERPDPLPDDIHSDFRLIFGLSRAAQETRQKCFELFPAGSEMHRRFHEFLSSKPTALSELEARARLIKIVALIELIGPNEDVDFSKVTVVDRETEQGLGKLTDTDDITVLLEGSLLAPIPKEELTMVTAQLFLTGPLYATAGNFYHLSNWVTAAMKGGLIDDLHSELYELWVGGWQVAVSPNGLILASRKV
;
A
#
# COMPACT_ATOMS: atom_id res chain seq x y z
N MET A 1 -25.26 1.68 2.21
CA MET A 1 -24.89 3.02 1.70
C MET A 1 -24.13 3.70 2.83
N PHE A 2 -22.82 3.87 2.68
CA PHE A 2 -21.90 4.11 3.80
C PHE A 2 -22.18 5.42 4.57
N SER A 3 -22.06 5.35 5.90
CA SER A 3 -22.21 6.48 6.83
C SER A 3 -21.16 7.59 6.64
N TRP A 4 -19.99 7.27 6.08
CA TRP A 4 -18.94 8.26 5.80
C TRP A 4 -19.25 9.08 4.54
N LEU A 5 -19.83 8.44 3.51
CA LEU A 5 -20.27 9.10 2.27
C LEU A 5 -21.39 10.14 2.50
N SER A 6 -22.30 9.93 3.44
CA SER A 6 -23.38 10.89 3.73
C SER A 6 -22.90 12.14 4.48
N ARG A 7 -21.82 12.05 5.25
CA ARG A 7 -21.20 13.20 5.94
C ARG A 7 -20.29 14.02 5.03
N LEU A 8 -19.70 13.41 4.00
CA LEU A 8 -18.86 14.07 2.99
C LEU A 8 -19.66 14.79 1.89
N LEU A 9 -20.84 14.29 1.51
CA LEU A 9 -21.57 14.79 0.34
C LEU A 9 -22.51 15.98 0.59
N PHE A 10 -22.96 16.22 1.83
CA PHE A 10 -24.06 17.18 2.11
C PHE A 10 -23.69 18.35 3.01
N GLY A 11 -22.41 18.52 3.35
CA GLY A 11 -21.95 19.54 4.27
C GLY A 11 -20.75 20.32 3.76
N LEU A 12 -20.87 20.99 2.61
CA LEU A 12 -20.23 22.25 2.19
C LEU A 12 -20.31 22.34 0.67
N ARG A 13 -20.93 23.42 0.16
CA ARG A 13 -20.82 23.81 -1.24
C ARG A 13 -19.33 23.95 -1.56
N SER A 14 -18.81 23.11 -2.47
CA SER A 14 -17.42 23.17 -2.91
C SER A 14 -17.14 24.55 -3.53
N PRO A 15 -16.30 25.40 -2.92
CA PRO A 15 -15.69 26.49 -3.67
C PRO A 15 -14.67 25.85 -4.62
N ASP A 16 -14.47 26.46 -5.79
CA ASP A 16 -13.49 26.02 -6.79
C ASP A 16 -12.22 25.44 -6.14
N LEU A 17 -11.83 24.23 -6.54
CA LEU A 17 -10.63 23.56 -6.02
C LEU A 17 -9.43 24.53 -6.10
N PRO A 18 -8.60 24.65 -5.04
CA PRO A 18 -7.46 25.57 -5.05
C PRO A 18 -6.57 25.36 -6.29
N LYS A 19 -6.14 26.43 -6.95
CA LYS A 19 -5.30 26.39 -8.18
C LYS A 19 -4.07 25.48 -8.04
N GLU A 20 -3.54 25.37 -6.83
CA GLU A 20 -2.41 24.52 -6.47
C GLU A 20 -2.68 23.03 -6.71
N ARG A 21 -3.91 22.56 -6.50
CA ARG A 21 -4.28 21.14 -6.70
C ARG A 21 -4.23 20.73 -8.16
N LYS A 22 -4.66 21.60 -9.08
CA LYS A 22 -4.57 21.33 -10.52
C LYS A 22 -3.11 21.16 -10.95
N ALA A 23 -2.23 22.07 -10.51
CA ALA A 23 -0.80 22.00 -10.79
C ALA A 23 -0.14 20.76 -10.17
N GLN A 24 -0.56 20.35 -8.96
CA GLN A 24 -0.10 19.11 -8.33
C GLN A 24 -0.51 17.87 -9.12
N ASN A 25 -1.77 17.79 -9.55
CA ASN A 25 -2.24 16.67 -10.36
C ASN A 25 -1.52 16.60 -11.72
N GLU A 26 -1.28 17.73 -12.36
CA GLU A 26 -0.49 17.79 -13.61
C GLU A 26 0.95 17.29 -13.38
N CYS A 27 1.57 17.67 -12.26
CA CYS A 27 2.91 17.20 -11.88
C CYS A 27 2.92 15.68 -11.62
N ILE A 28 1.94 15.18 -10.86
CA ILE A 28 1.78 13.75 -10.55
C ILE A 28 1.64 12.96 -11.85
N ASN A 29 0.71 13.34 -12.72
CA ASN A 29 0.46 12.64 -13.98
C ASN A 29 1.70 12.61 -14.88
N LYS A 30 2.41 13.74 -15.01
CA LYS A 30 3.64 13.81 -15.80
C LYS A 30 4.74 12.90 -15.26
N ASN A 31 4.91 12.83 -13.95
CA ASN A 31 5.90 11.96 -13.31
C ASN A 31 5.52 10.48 -13.50
N ILE A 32 4.24 10.13 -13.31
CA ILE A 32 3.71 8.78 -13.55
C ILE A 32 3.99 8.34 -15.00
N GLN A 33 3.65 9.16 -15.99
CA GLN A 33 3.91 8.86 -17.40
C GLN A 33 5.41 8.69 -17.69
N THR A 34 6.26 9.53 -17.06
CA THR A 34 7.72 9.42 -17.21
C THR A 34 8.25 8.11 -16.62
N TRP A 35 7.77 7.70 -15.46
CA TRP A 35 8.18 6.45 -14.82
C TRP A 35 7.62 5.22 -15.53
N GLN A 36 6.38 5.30 -16.03
CA GLN A 36 5.75 4.25 -16.85
C GLN A 36 6.61 3.96 -18.08
N ALA A 37 6.96 4.99 -18.86
CA ALA A 37 7.81 4.84 -20.03
C ALA A 37 9.18 4.23 -19.68
N LYS A 38 9.84 4.71 -18.61
CA LYS A 38 11.14 4.18 -18.17
C LYS A 38 11.07 2.72 -17.74
N TRP A 39 10.01 2.31 -17.04
CA TRP A 39 9.81 0.92 -16.63
C TRP A 39 9.62 0.02 -17.85
N HIS A 40 8.85 0.45 -18.86
CA HIS A 40 8.74 -0.33 -20.10
C HIS A 40 10.08 -0.43 -20.84
N ASP A 41 10.86 0.65 -20.89
CA ASP A 41 12.18 0.61 -21.54
C ASP A 41 13.12 -0.39 -20.83
N LEU A 42 13.01 -0.51 -19.50
CA LEU A 42 13.72 -1.53 -18.72
C LEU A 42 13.18 -2.94 -18.99
N TYR A 43 11.86 -3.11 -19.13
CA TYR A 43 11.23 -4.39 -19.41
C TYR A 43 11.48 -4.89 -20.83
N ASP A 44 11.69 -3.99 -21.80
CA ASP A 44 11.98 -4.33 -23.20
C ASP A 44 13.33 -5.04 -23.39
N ILE A 45 14.23 -4.91 -22.41
CA ILE A 45 15.55 -5.55 -22.42
C ILE A 45 15.70 -6.64 -21.35
N ASP A 46 14.65 -6.91 -20.58
CA ASP A 46 14.65 -7.92 -19.51
C ASP A 46 14.47 -9.32 -20.10
N SER A 47 15.47 -10.18 -19.94
CA SER A 47 15.46 -11.52 -20.52
C SER A 47 14.34 -12.42 -19.97
N ASN A 48 13.93 -12.24 -18.72
CA ASN A 48 12.88 -13.07 -18.12
C ASN A 48 11.52 -12.69 -18.71
N LEU A 49 11.23 -11.40 -18.81
CA LEU A 49 9.97 -10.91 -19.39
C LEU A 49 9.89 -11.22 -20.89
N ILE A 50 11.00 -11.12 -21.62
CA ILE A 50 11.05 -11.51 -23.05
C ILE A 50 10.79 -13.02 -23.20
N ALA A 51 11.38 -13.86 -22.34
CA ALA A 51 11.25 -15.31 -22.41
C ALA A 51 9.84 -15.80 -22.06
N ASP A 52 9.15 -15.13 -21.12
CA ASP A 52 7.77 -15.45 -20.77
C ASP A 52 6.81 -15.26 -21.95
N GLY A 53 7.12 -14.33 -22.87
CA GLY A 53 6.32 -14.06 -24.08
C GLY A 53 4.91 -13.55 -23.80
N GLU A 54 4.57 -13.37 -22.53
CA GLU A 54 3.36 -12.77 -22.02
C GLU A 54 3.67 -11.30 -21.72
N PHE A 55 2.77 -10.39 -22.12
CA PHE A 55 2.89 -8.94 -21.96
C PHE A 55 3.76 -8.21 -23.00
N GLU A 56 3.30 -8.19 -24.25
CA GLU A 56 3.80 -7.25 -25.25
C GLU A 56 3.68 -5.79 -24.77
N ARG A 57 4.60 -4.93 -25.22
CA ARG A 57 4.54 -3.50 -24.94
C ARG A 57 3.26 -2.92 -25.54
N PRO A 58 2.38 -2.27 -24.76
CA PRO A 58 1.27 -1.52 -25.34
C PRO A 58 1.78 -0.39 -26.24
N ASP A 59 1.16 -0.22 -27.40
CA ASP A 59 1.41 0.92 -28.29
C ASP A 59 0.08 1.50 -28.79
N PRO A 60 -0.33 2.70 -28.33
CA PRO A 60 0.36 3.56 -27.37
C PRO A 60 0.35 3.00 -25.94
N LEU A 61 1.19 3.56 -25.06
CA LEU A 61 1.10 3.29 -23.62
C LEU A 61 -0.26 3.77 -23.08
N PRO A 62 -0.91 3.03 -22.15
CA PRO A 62 -2.20 3.44 -21.60
C PRO A 62 -2.09 4.74 -20.79
N ASP A 63 -3.05 5.65 -20.97
CA ASP A 63 -3.15 6.88 -20.17
C ASP A 63 -3.46 6.61 -18.69
N ASP A 64 -4.23 5.54 -18.42
CA ASP A 64 -4.53 5.05 -17.08
C ASP A 64 -3.55 3.92 -16.70
N ILE A 65 -2.63 4.22 -15.78
CA ILE A 65 -1.64 3.26 -15.30
C ILE A 65 -2.26 2.01 -14.66
N HIS A 66 -3.48 2.09 -14.14
CA HIS A 66 -4.18 0.94 -13.56
C HIS A 66 -4.64 -0.07 -14.62
N SER A 67 -4.63 0.32 -15.90
CA SER A 67 -4.90 -0.57 -17.04
C SER A 67 -3.61 -1.14 -17.67
N ASP A 68 -2.43 -0.74 -17.19
CA ASP A 68 -1.14 -1.19 -17.70
C ASP A 68 -0.74 -2.54 -17.09
N PHE A 69 -1.32 -3.62 -17.61
CA PHE A 69 -1.10 -4.97 -17.09
C PHE A 69 0.36 -5.43 -17.18
N ARG A 70 1.09 -4.96 -18.20
CA ARG A 70 2.53 -5.26 -18.34
C ARG A 70 3.30 -4.65 -17.17
N LEU A 71 3.00 -3.41 -16.80
CA LEU A 71 3.62 -2.75 -15.65
C LEU A 71 3.22 -3.43 -14.33
N ILE A 72 1.92 -3.70 -14.15
CA ILE A 72 1.34 -4.29 -12.93
C ILE A 72 1.90 -5.68 -12.64
N PHE A 73 1.89 -6.58 -13.63
CA PHE A 73 2.29 -7.97 -13.43
C PHE A 73 3.77 -8.23 -13.70
N GLY A 74 4.41 -7.42 -14.56
CA GLY A 74 5.81 -7.60 -14.95
C GLY A 74 6.80 -7.41 -13.81
N LEU A 75 6.51 -6.57 -12.82
CA LEU A 75 7.45 -6.25 -11.74
C LEU A 75 7.92 -7.49 -10.97
N SER A 76 7.00 -8.40 -10.65
CA SER A 76 7.31 -9.63 -9.90
C SER A 76 8.08 -10.67 -10.70
N ARG A 77 7.98 -10.64 -12.04
CA ARG A 77 8.58 -11.61 -12.97
C ARG A 77 9.94 -11.14 -13.51
N ALA A 78 10.18 -9.84 -13.52
CA ALA A 78 11.41 -9.23 -13.97
C ALA A 78 12.65 -9.76 -13.22
N ALA A 79 13.79 -9.78 -13.90
CA ALA A 79 15.08 -10.08 -13.30
C ALA A 79 15.38 -9.13 -12.14
N GLN A 80 16.21 -9.57 -11.19
CA GLN A 80 16.53 -8.78 -10.00
C GLN A 80 17.19 -7.44 -10.38
N GLU A 81 18.06 -7.43 -11.37
CA GLU A 81 18.76 -6.24 -11.86
C GLU A 81 17.79 -5.23 -12.47
N THR A 82 16.75 -5.70 -13.17
CA THR A 82 15.70 -4.86 -13.73
C THR A 82 14.84 -4.26 -12.63
N ARG A 83 14.42 -5.08 -11.64
CA ARG A 83 13.70 -4.60 -10.45
C ARG A 83 14.50 -3.53 -9.72
N GLN A 84 15.80 -3.74 -9.51
CA GLN A 84 16.68 -2.75 -8.88
C GLN A 84 16.65 -1.42 -9.64
N LYS A 85 16.86 -1.43 -10.96
CA LYS A 85 16.83 -0.21 -11.80
C LYS A 85 15.47 0.48 -11.77
N CYS A 86 14.38 -0.29 -11.72
CA CYS A 86 13.03 0.25 -11.56
C CYS A 86 12.87 1.03 -10.25
N PHE A 87 13.35 0.48 -9.13
CA PHE A 87 13.28 1.14 -7.82
C PHE A 87 14.26 2.32 -7.67
N GLU A 88 15.40 2.31 -8.34
CA GLU A 88 16.38 3.41 -8.36
C GLU A 88 15.79 4.74 -8.86
N LEU A 89 14.62 4.72 -9.51
CA LEU A 89 13.91 5.92 -9.96
C LEU A 89 13.24 6.71 -8.83
N PHE A 90 13.15 6.15 -7.62
CA PHE A 90 12.42 6.73 -6.50
C PHE A 90 13.32 7.03 -5.30
N PRO A 91 12.89 7.95 -4.39
CA PRO A 91 13.53 8.12 -3.09
C PRO A 91 13.60 6.80 -2.33
N ALA A 92 14.70 6.56 -1.59
CA ALA A 92 14.93 5.30 -0.86
C ALA A 92 14.84 4.03 -1.73
N GLY A 93 15.05 4.13 -3.05
CA GLY A 93 14.91 3.02 -4.00
C GLY A 93 15.70 1.77 -3.64
N SER A 94 16.92 1.91 -3.10
CA SER A 94 17.73 0.78 -2.65
C SER A 94 17.07 -0.02 -1.52
N GLU A 95 16.49 0.66 -0.53
CA GLU A 95 15.79 0.03 0.59
C GLU A 95 14.44 -0.56 0.14
N MET A 96 13.71 0.14 -0.73
CA MET A 96 12.47 -0.39 -1.32
C MET A 96 12.73 -1.69 -2.10
N HIS A 97 13.79 -1.70 -2.92
CA HIS A 97 14.20 -2.91 -3.63
C HIS A 97 14.61 -4.03 -2.68
N ARG A 98 15.37 -3.73 -1.61
CA ARG A 98 15.77 -4.72 -0.60
C ARG A 98 14.54 -5.40 0.01
N ARG A 99 13.54 -4.62 0.43
CA ARG A 99 12.27 -5.12 1.00
C ARG A 99 11.46 -5.94 0.00
N PHE A 100 11.35 -5.46 -1.23
CA PHE A 100 10.64 -6.20 -2.28
C PHE A 100 11.32 -7.53 -2.61
N HIS A 101 12.66 -7.54 -2.67
CA HIS A 101 13.44 -8.76 -2.85
C HIS A 101 13.27 -9.73 -1.67
N GLU A 102 13.28 -9.22 -0.44
CA GLU A 102 13.00 -9.98 0.77
C GLU A 102 11.61 -10.63 0.70
N PHE A 103 10.57 -9.91 0.29
CA PHE A 103 9.23 -10.48 0.10
C PHE A 103 9.24 -11.63 -0.92
N LEU A 104 9.91 -11.47 -2.05
CA LEU A 104 9.92 -12.48 -3.12
C LEU A 104 10.75 -13.72 -2.80
N SER A 105 11.74 -13.61 -1.91
CA SER A 105 12.64 -14.71 -1.54
C SER A 105 12.27 -15.40 -0.22
N SER A 106 11.52 -14.72 0.65
CA SER A 106 11.14 -15.24 1.96
C SER A 106 10.05 -16.30 1.89
N LYS A 107 10.12 -17.26 2.81
CA LYS A 107 9.01 -18.18 3.09
C LYS A 107 8.27 -17.68 4.34
N PRO A 108 6.98 -17.36 4.24
CA PRO A 108 6.18 -16.97 5.39
C PRO A 108 6.29 -17.99 6.54
N THR A 109 6.45 -17.50 7.76
CA THR A 109 6.41 -18.33 8.97
C THR A 109 5.18 -17.94 9.76
N ALA A 110 4.25 -18.88 9.96
CA ALA A 110 3.02 -18.62 10.69
C ALA A 110 3.31 -18.21 12.13
N LEU A 111 2.69 -17.11 12.57
CA LEU A 111 2.70 -16.67 13.95
C LEU A 111 1.55 -17.34 14.71
N SER A 112 1.80 -17.68 15.97
CA SER A 112 0.75 -18.01 16.93
C SER A 112 -0.10 -16.77 17.27
N GLU A 113 -1.31 -16.99 17.80
CA GLU A 113 -2.16 -15.89 18.30
C GLU A 113 -1.44 -15.05 19.37
N LEU A 114 -0.64 -15.69 20.23
CA LEU A 114 0.12 -15.00 21.27
C LEU A 114 1.13 -14.02 20.67
N GLU A 115 1.87 -14.44 19.65
CA GLU A 115 2.82 -13.58 18.94
C GLU A 115 2.12 -12.47 18.16
N ALA A 116 0.99 -12.78 17.52
CA ALA A 116 0.18 -11.80 16.82
C ALA A 116 -0.35 -10.70 17.76
N ARG A 117 -0.83 -11.09 18.95
CA ARG A 117 -1.25 -10.14 20.00
C ARG A 117 -0.08 -9.30 20.54
N ALA A 118 1.09 -9.91 20.72
CA ALA A 118 2.27 -9.16 21.16
C ALA A 118 2.69 -8.11 20.13
N ARG A 119 2.62 -8.41 18.83
CA ARG A 119 2.84 -7.44 17.75
C ARG A 119 1.75 -6.38 17.70
N LEU A 120 0.48 -6.75 17.90
CA LEU A 120 -0.63 -5.80 17.96
C LEU A 120 -0.40 -4.72 19.03
N ILE A 121 0.15 -5.07 20.19
CA ILE A 121 0.49 -4.11 21.25
C ILE A 121 1.51 -3.07 20.73
N LYS A 122 2.52 -3.50 19.98
CA LYS A 122 3.50 -2.58 19.38
C LYS A 122 2.88 -1.69 18.31
N ILE A 123 2.03 -2.27 17.45
CA ILE A 123 1.29 -1.54 16.41
C ILE A 123 0.44 -0.43 17.04
N VAL A 124 -0.31 -0.76 18.10
CA VAL A 124 -1.11 0.22 18.85
C VAL A 124 -0.24 1.32 19.43
N ALA A 125 0.87 0.96 20.10
CA ALA A 125 1.78 1.96 20.66
C ALA A 125 2.36 2.89 19.59
N LEU A 126 2.69 2.38 18.40
CA LEU A 126 3.17 3.19 17.28
C LEU A 126 2.07 4.13 16.75
N ILE A 127 0.83 3.65 16.60
CA ILE A 127 -0.31 4.48 16.18
C ILE A 127 -0.56 5.61 17.19
N GLU A 128 -0.55 5.31 18.49
CA GLU A 128 -0.72 6.30 19.56
C GLU A 128 0.39 7.36 19.53
N LEU A 129 1.64 6.97 19.22
CA LEU A 129 2.75 7.91 19.06
C LEU A 129 2.66 8.77 17.80
N ILE A 130 2.13 8.22 16.70
CA ILE A 130 1.91 8.96 15.45
C ILE A 130 0.76 9.96 15.61
N GLY A 131 -0.27 9.59 16.38
CA GLY A 131 -1.49 10.37 16.58
C GLY A 131 -2.56 9.98 15.56
N PRO A 132 -3.50 9.07 15.92
CA PRO A 132 -4.55 8.64 15.00
C PRO A 132 -5.50 9.81 14.69
N ASN A 133 -6.05 9.82 13.47
CA ASN A 133 -7.03 10.82 13.03
C ASN A 133 -8.43 10.62 13.63
N GLU A 134 -8.68 9.47 14.26
CA GLU A 134 -9.96 9.08 14.86
C GLU A 134 -9.74 8.37 16.20
N ASP A 135 -10.70 8.53 17.11
CA ASP A 135 -10.69 7.85 18.41
C ASP A 135 -11.13 6.38 18.27
N VAL A 136 -10.24 5.45 18.65
CA VAL A 136 -10.50 4.01 18.65
C VAL A 136 -10.20 3.41 20.01
N ASP A 137 -11.09 2.54 20.50
CA ASP A 137 -10.87 1.78 21.72
C ASP A 137 -9.93 0.59 21.45
N PHE A 138 -8.62 0.82 21.56
CA PHE A 138 -7.60 -0.21 21.37
C PHE A 138 -7.58 -1.28 22.47
N SER A 139 -8.29 -1.08 23.59
CA SER A 139 -8.38 -2.08 24.67
C SER A 139 -9.28 -3.27 24.30
N LYS A 140 -10.18 -3.09 23.33
CA LYS A 140 -11.09 -4.12 22.84
C LYS A 140 -10.53 -4.77 21.58
N VAL A 141 -10.06 -6.00 21.73
CA VAL A 141 -9.56 -6.82 20.62
C VAL A 141 -10.41 -8.07 20.47
N THR A 142 -11.09 -8.20 19.33
CA THR A 142 -11.79 -9.42 18.94
C THR A 142 -10.89 -10.25 18.03
N VAL A 143 -10.67 -11.52 18.37
CA VAL A 143 -9.96 -12.45 17.49
C VAL A 143 -10.96 -13.26 16.67
N VAL A 144 -10.70 -13.38 15.37
CA VAL A 144 -11.56 -14.14 14.44
C VAL A 144 -10.72 -14.97 13.48
N ASP A 145 -11.29 -16.06 12.98
CA ASP A 145 -10.75 -16.77 11.83
C ASP A 145 -11.39 -16.24 10.55
N ARG A 146 -10.59 -15.57 9.71
CA ARG A 146 -11.04 -14.96 8.44
C ARG A 146 -11.67 -15.99 7.49
N GLU A 147 -11.27 -17.26 7.58
CA GLU A 147 -11.74 -18.30 6.66
C GLU A 147 -13.12 -18.86 7.03
N THR A 148 -13.69 -18.43 8.15
CA THR A 148 -15.03 -18.82 8.58
C THR A 148 -16.09 -17.80 8.15
N GLU A 149 -17.32 -18.25 7.91
CA GLU A 149 -18.45 -17.35 7.59
C GLU A 149 -18.64 -16.28 8.67
N GLN A 150 -18.48 -16.66 9.95
CA GLN A 150 -18.56 -15.72 11.06
C GLN A 150 -17.43 -14.67 11.02
N GLY A 151 -16.20 -15.08 10.72
CA GLY A 151 -15.07 -14.16 10.61
C GLY A 151 -15.19 -13.20 9.43
N LEU A 152 -15.60 -13.69 8.26
CA LEU A 152 -15.93 -12.84 7.11
C LEU A 152 -17.04 -11.84 7.46
N GLY A 153 -18.12 -12.32 8.09
CA GLY A 153 -19.21 -11.46 8.55
C GLY A 153 -18.73 -10.33 9.45
N LYS A 154 -17.78 -10.60 10.35
CA LYS A 154 -17.18 -9.60 11.25
C LYS A 154 -16.30 -8.58 10.54
N LEU A 155 -15.71 -8.91 9.39
CA LEU A 155 -14.85 -8.03 8.62
C LEU A 155 -15.61 -7.16 7.60
N THR A 156 -16.90 -7.42 7.37
CA THR A 156 -17.71 -6.68 6.39
C THR A 156 -17.82 -5.19 6.71
N ASP A 157 -17.86 -4.84 8.01
CA ASP A 157 -18.04 -3.48 8.51
C ASP A 157 -16.76 -2.94 9.17
N THR A 158 -15.60 -3.37 8.69
CA THR A 158 -14.30 -2.91 9.19
C THR A 158 -13.48 -2.23 8.11
N ASP A 159 -12.63 -1.31 8.55
CA ASP A 159 -11.62 -0.67 7.72
C ASP A 159 -10.22 -1.21 8.04
N ASP A 160 -9.28 -1.04 7.12
CA ASP A 160 -7.87 -1.32 7.40
C ASP A 160 -7.36 -0.36 8.49
N ILE A 161 -6.48 -0.84 9.36
CA ILE A 161 -5.95 0.00 10.45
C ILE A 161 -5.19 1.23 9.96
N THR A 162 -4.69 1.24 8.72
CA THR A 162 -4.04 2.43 8.14
C THR A 162 -5.01 3.58 7.90
N VAL A 163 -6.33 3.36 7.92
CA VAL A 163 -7.33 4.44 7.84
C VAL A 163 -7.12 5.48 8.95
N LEU A 164 -6.59 5.04 10.10
CA LEU A 164 -6.28 5.89 11.25
C LEU A 164 -5.15 6.89 10.99
N LEU A 165 -4.45 6.74 9.87
CA LEU A 165 -3.32 7.58 9.46
C LEU A 165 -3.67 8.43 8.23
N GLU A 166 -4.85 8.26 7.65
CA GLU A 166 -5.23 8.95 6.43
C GLU A 166 -5.42 10.44 6.68
N GLY A 167 -4.69 11.26 5.91
CA GLY A 167 -4.86 12.70 5.90
C GLY A 167 -6.12 13.13 5.14
N SER A 168 -6.45 14.43 5.22
CA SER A 168 -7.58 14.97 4.45
C SER A 168 -7.34 14.86 2.94
N LEU A 169 -8.20 14.11 2.24
CA LEU A 169 -8.24 14.08 0.77
C LEU A 169 -8.52 15.45 0.14
N LEU A 170 -8.99 16.43 0.93
CA LEU A 170 -9.30 17.78 0.50
C LEU A 170 -8.17 18.79 0.76
N ALA A 171 -7.14 18.42 1.52
CA ALA A 171 -5.96 19.24 1.70
C ALA A 171 -5.02 19.15 0.48
N PRO A 172 -4.27 20.21 0.15
CA PRO A 172 -3.16 20.10 -0.80
C PRO A 172 -2.02 19.28 -0.19
N ILE A 173 -1.28 18.57 -1.04
CA ILE A 173 -0.10 17.79 -0.62
C ILE A 173 1.05 18.77 -0.33
N PRO A 174 1.80 18.66 0.77
CA PRO A 174 3.02 19.47 0.96
C PRO A 174 4.00 19.26 -0.20
N LYS A 175 4.66 20.32 -0.66
CA LYS A 175 5.50 20.26 -1.88
C LYS A 175 6.64 19.25 -1.73
N GLU A 176 7.22 19.20 -0.54
CA GLU A 176 8.26 18.28 -0.11
C GLU A 176 7.83 16.80 -0.13
N GLU A 177 6.52 16.52 0.00
CA GLU A 177 5.96 15.17 -0.02
C GLU A 177 5.48 14.74 -1.41
N LEU A 178 5.36 15.67 -2.36
CA LEU A 178 4.73 15.41 -3.66
C LEU A 178 5.40 14.26 -4.43
N THR A 179 6.73 14.20 -4.45
CA THR A 179 7.47 13.12 -5.12
C THR A 179 7.20 11.76 -4.47
N MET A 180 7.16 11.71 -3.14
CA MET A 180 6.88 10.49 -2.38
C MET A 180 5.45 10.01 -2.61
N VAL A 181 4.46 10.91 -2.54
CA VAL A 181 3.06 10.57 -2.81
C VAL A 181 2.88 10.09 -4.25
N THR A 182 3.55 10.74 -5.21
CA THR A 182 3.54 10.28 -6.61
C THR A 182 4.12 8.87 -6.73
N ALA A 183 5.26 8.59 -6.08
CA ALA A 183 5.90 7.28 -6.11
C ALA A 183 5.00 6.20 -5.47
N GLN A 184 4.33 6.52 -4.37
CA GLN A 184 3.34 5.63 -3.76
C GLN A 184 2.20 5.30 -4.73
N LEU A 185 1.59 6.31 -5.35
CA LEU A 185 0.52 6.11 -6.34
C LEU A 185 0.95 5.22 -7.50
N PHE A 186 2.15 5.46 -8.04
CA PHE A 186 2.71 4.67 -9.14
C PHE A 186 2.96 3.20 -8.75
N LEU A 187 3.50 2.97 -7.55
CA LEU A 187 3.90 1.64 -7.07
C LEU A 187 2.74 0.81 -6.51
N THR A 188 1.60 1.43 -6.16
CA THR A 188 0.45 0.74 -5.57
C THR A 188 0.01 -0.46 -6.39
N GLY A 189 -0.26 -0.27 -7.70
CA GLY A 189 -0.76 -1.34 -8.56
C GLY A 189 0.19 -2.55 -8.63
N PRO A 190 1.46 -2.35 -9.03
CA PRO A 190 2.43 -3.44 -9.13
C PRO A 190 2.67 -4.19 -7.81
N LEU A 191 2.79 -3.47 -6.68
CA LEU A 191 3.03 -4.08 -5.39
C LEU A 191 1.80 -4.80 -4.84
N TYR A 192 0.62 -4.22 -5.02
CA TYR A 192 -0.66 -4.84 -4.63
C TYR A 192 -0.91 -6.14 -5.39
N ALA A 193 -0.70 -6.15 -6.71
CA ALA A 193 -0.85 -7.35 -7.54
C ALA A 193 0.16 -8.44 -7.14
N THR A 194 1.41 -8.05 -6.88
CA THR A 194 2.47 -8.97 -6.43
C THR A 194 2.13 -9.62 -5.09
N ALA A 195 1.43 -8.91 -4.20
CA ALA A 195 1.03 -9.40 -2.89
C ALA A 195 -0.30 -10.17 -2.86
N GLY A 196 -0.86 -10.54 -4.01
CA GLY A 196 -2.13 -11.26 -4.08
C GLY A 196 -3.32 -10.39 -3.62
N ASN A 197 -3.31 -9.11 -3.99
CA ASN A 197 -4.35 -8.12 -3.69
C ASN A 197 -4.40 -7.69 -2.22
N PHE A 198 -3.23 -7.47 -1.60
CA PHE A 198 -3.11 -6.89 -0.27
C PHE A 198 -2.19 -5.67 -0.27
N TYR A 199 -2.59 -4.61 0.44
CA TYR A 199 -1.81 -3.37 0.52
C TYR A 199 -0.57 -3.45 1.43
N HIS A 200 -0.45 -4.48 2.28
CA HIS A 200 0.63 -4.62 3.26
C HIS A 200 2.03 -4.53 2.64
N LEU A 201 2.25 -5.19 1.49
CA LEU A 201 3.52 -5.09 0.77
C LEU A 201 3.76 -3.68 0.23
N SER A 202 2.75 -3.08 -0.41
CA SER A 202 2.85 -1.74 -0.97
C SER A 202 3.19 -0.70 0.11
N ASN A 203 2.46 -0.77 1.23
CA ASN A 203 2.63 0.12 2.36
C ASN A 203 4.01 -0.06 2.99
N TRP A 204 4.45 -1.30 3.24
CA TRP A 204 5.77 -1.56 3.82
C TRP A 204 6.93 -1.18 2.91
N VAL A 205 6.89 -1.54 1.63
CA VAL A 205 7.96 -1.16 0.69
C VAL A 205 8.07 0.36 0.61
N THR A 206 6.96 1.07 0.42
CA THR A 206 6.99 2.53 0.22
C THR A 206 7.20 3.33 1.50
N ALA A 207 6.94 2.76 2.69
CA ALA A 207 7.21 3.42 3.97
C ALA A 207 8.70 3.76 4.18
N ALA A 208 9.60 3.06 3.48
CA ALA A 208 11.04 3.37 3.46
C ALA A 208 11.33 4.83 3.03
N MET A 209 10.45 5.46 2.24
CA MET A 209 10.59 6.86 1.86
C MET A 209 10.29 7.84 3.01
N LYS A 210 9.43 7.44 3.96
CA LYS A 210 9.07 8.25 5.14
C LYS A 210 10.06 8.06 6.28
N GLY A 211 10.49 6.82 6.52
CA GLY A 211 11.31 6.47 7.68
C GLY A 211 10.58 6.70 9.02
N GLY A 212 11.32 6.59 10.12
CA GLY A 212 10.83 6.85 11.47
C GLY A 212 9.62 6.00 11.87
N LEU A 213 8.71 6.58 12.66
CA LEU A 213 7.57 5.86 13.23
C LEU A 213 6.63 5.24 12.19
N ILE A 214 6.44 5.90 11.04
CA ILE A 214 5.58 5.37 9.96
C ILE A 214 6.21 4.12 9.36
N ASP A 215 7.53 4.12 9.19
CA ASP A 215 8.28 2.98 8.68
C ASP A 215 8.29 1.80 9.66
N ASP A 216 8.49 2.08 10.94
CA ASP A 216 8.39 1.09 12.01
C ASP A 216 6.98 0.46 12.06
N LEU A 217 5.93 1.27 11.94
CA LEU A 217 4.54 0.81 11.95
C LEU A 217 4.25 -0.12 10.79
N HIS A 218 4.59 0.28 9.57
CA HIS A 218 4.35 -0.56 8.39
C HIS A 218 5.21 -1.83 8.40
N SER A 219 6.38 -1.80 9.05
CA SER A 219 7.19 -3.01 9.26
C SER A 219 6.50 -3.99 10.21
N GLU A 220 5.97 -3.53 11.35
CA GLU A 220 5.22 -4.41 12.26
C GLU A 220 3.90 -4.92 11.64
N LEU A 221 3.20 -4.10 10.85
CA LEU A 221 2.02 -4.53 10.09
C LEU A 221 2.34 -5.58 9.03
N TYR A 222 3.45 -5.39 8.29
CA TYR A 222 3.90 -6.37 7.29
C TYR A 222 4.26 -7.70 7.95
N GLU A 223 5.04 -7.65 9.03
CA GLU A 223 5.45 -8.83 9.79
C GLU A 223 4.25 -9.61 10.33
N LEU A 224 3.23 -8.90 10.83
CA LEU A 224 1.98 -9.51 11.25
C LEU A 224 1.26 -10.19 10.07
N TRP A 225 1.20 -9.50 8.92
CA TRP A 225 0.56 -10.00 7.70
C TRP A 225 1.23 -11.23 7.12
N VAL A 226 2.55 -11.22 6.94
CA VAL A 226 3.30 -12.41 6.49
C VAL A 226 3.23 -13.53 7.52
N GLY A 227 3.05 -13.19 8.79
CA GLY A 227 2.78 -14.12 9.89
C GLY A 227 1.40 -14.76 9.88
N GLY A 228 0.50 -14.34 8.98
CA GLY A 228 -0.83 -14.91 8.85
C GLY A 228 -1.90 -14.21 9.66
N TRP A 229 -1.71 -12.92 9.96
CA TRP A 229 -2.65 -12.14 10.75
C TRP A 229 -2.87 -10.77 10.12
N GLN A 230 -4.07 -10.22 10.25
CA GLN A 230 -4.38 -8.86 9.81
C GLN A 230 -5.11 -8.13 10.92
N VAL A 231 -4.93 -6.81 11.00
CA VAL A 231 -5.67 -5.96 11.92
C VAL A 231 -6.66 -5.12 11.13
N ALA A 232 -7.90 -5.09 11.61
CA ALA A 232 -8.93 -4.22 11.08
C ALA A 232 -9.52 -3.38 12.23
N VAL A 233 -9.99 -2.18 11.89
CA VAL A 233 -10.65 -1.27 12.81
C VAL A 233 -12.16 -1.46 12.66
N SER A 234 -12.85 -1.58 13.79
CA SER A 234 -14.30 -1.66 13.86
C SER A 234 -14.84 -0.56 14.78
N PRO A 235 -16.14 -0.24 14.72
CA PRO A 235 -16.76 0.71 15.65
C PRO A 235 -16.63 0.33 17.14
N ASN A 236 -16.31 -0.94 17.45
CA ASN A 236 -16.23 -1.45 18.82
C ASN A 236 -14.79 -1.77 19.28
N GLY A 237 -13.78 -1.33 18.53
CA GLY A 237 -12.36 -1.61 18.79
C GLY A 237 -11.69 -2.34 17.62
N LEU A 238 -10.65 -3.10 17.91
CA LEU A 238 -9.85 -3.80 16.90
C LEU A 238 -10.34 -5.23 16.65
N ILE A 239 -10.19 -5.68 15.41
CA ILE A 239 -10.30 -7.08 15.03
C ILE A 239 -8.93 -7.58 14.62
N LEU A 240 -8.47 -8.66 15.23
CA LEU A 240 -7.28 -9.40 14.84
C LEU A 240 -7.73 -10.70 14.16
N ALA A 241 -7.61 -10.75 12.84
CA ALA A 241 -8.11 -11.87 12.04
C ALA A 241 -6.96 -12.75 11.55
N SER A 242 -7.04 -14.06 11.81
CA SER A 242 -6.10 -15.03 11.25
C SER A 242 -6.41 -15.31 9.78
N ARG A 243 -5.38 -15.51 8.96
CA ARG A 243 -5.44 -15.99 7.57
C ARG A 243 -4.52 -17.19 7.40
N LYS A 244 -4.76 -17.98 6.36
CA LYS A 244 -3.81 -19.01 5.93
C LYS A 244 -2.60 -18.35 5.25
N VAL A 245 -1.41 -18.83 5.58
CA VAL A 245 -0.11 -18.47 4.97
C VAL A 245 0.46 -19.62 4.18
#